data_AF-A0A2G9TLL0-F1
#
_entry.id   AF-A0A2G9TLL0-F1
#
_cell.length_a   1.000
_cell.length_b   1.000
_cell.length_c   1.000
_cell.angle_alpha   90.00
_cell.angle_beta   90.00
_cell.angle_gamma   90.00
#
_symmetry.space_group_name_H-M   'P 1'
#
loop_
_entity.id
_entity.type
_entity.pdbx_description
1 polymer ?
#
loop_
_entity_poly.entity_id
_entity_poly.type
_entity_poly.pdbx_seq_one_letter_code
_entity_poly.pdbx_strand_id
1 'polypeptide(L)' 'MTKKKSNGFMYFADSRRAFYEAEAGCNFGSKRLVERAADDWKQMSHTEQEHWKTESKRRQEEQ' A
#
# COMPACT_ATOMS: atom_id res chain seq x y z
N MET A 1 6.51 -9.50 -20.13
CA MET A 1 6.68 -9.13 -18.70
C MET A 1 5.30 -8.80 -18.14
N THR A 2 4.72 -9.69 -17.35
CA THR A 2 3.41 -9.47 -16.72
C THR A 2 3.59 -8.45 -15.60
N LYS A 3 3.31 -7.16 -15.87
CA LYS A 3 3.08 -6.16 -14.81
C LYS A 3 1.97 -6.74 -13.94
N LYS A 4 2.32 -7.40 -12.82
CA LYS A 4 1.36 -7.87 -11.82
C LYS A 4 0.50 -6.66 -11.49
N LYS A 5 -0.79 -6.71 -11.82
CA LYS A 5 -1.79 -5.72 -11.43
C LYS A 5 -1.55 -5.43 -9.95
N SER A 6 -0.91 -4.31 -9.65
CA SER A 6 -0.71 -3.89 -8.27
C SER A 6 -2.09 -3.45 -7.80
N ASN A 7 -2.69 -4.25 -6.94
CA ASN A 7 -3.98 -3.94 -6.35
C ASN A 7 -3.83 -2.71 -5.44
N GLY A 8 -4.93 -1.99 -5.17
CA GLY A 8 -4.94 -0.81 -4.29
C GLY A 8 -4.21 -0.99 -2.96
N PHE A 9 -4.25 -2.21 -2.42
CA PHE A 9 -3.50 -2.59 -1.23
C PHE A 9 -1.97 -2.50 -1.39
N MET A 10 -1.40 -2.99 -2.50
CA MET A 10 0.04 -2.94 -2.73
C MET A 10 0.51 -1.48 -2.94
N TYR A 11 -0.31 -0.68 -3.62
CA TYR A 11 -0.05 0.76 -3.76
C TYR A 11 -0.10 1.50 -2.42
N PHE A 12 -1.08 1.17 -1.58
CA PHE A 12 -1.17 1.70 -0.21
C PHE A 12 0.03 1.30 0.64
N ALA A 13 0.40 0.01 0.64
CA ALA A 13 1.54 -0.49 1.40
C ALA A 13 2.84 0.22 0.99
N ASP A 14 3.07 0.38 -0.31
CA ASP A 14 4.23 1.10 -0.84
C ASP A 14 4.18 2.60 -0.48
N SER A 15 3.02 3.24 -0.62
CA SER A 15 2.82 4.66 -0.26
C SER A 15 3.07 4.93 1.23
N ARG A 16 2.76 3.96 2.10
CA ARG A 16 2.98 4.06 3.55
C ARG A 16 4.36 3.58 4.00
N ARG A 17 5.17 3.00 3.09
CA ARG A 17 6.48 2.44 3.42
C ARG A 17 7.38 3.42 4.15
N ALA A 18 7.52 4.63 3.63
CA ALA A 18 8.37 5.67 4.23
C ALA A 18 7.91 6.05 5.64
N PHE A 19 6.59 6.03 5.89
CA PHE A 19 6.03 6.32 7.21
C PHE A 19 6.35 5.21 8.21
N TYR A 20 6.16 3.95 7.81
CA TYR A 20 6.49 2.83 8.68
C TYR A 20 7.99 2.76 8.97
N GLU A 21 8.83 2.96 7.96
CA GLU A 21 10.29 2.99 8.12
C GLU A 21 10.75 4.12 9.03
N ALA A 22 10.13 5.31 8.95
CA ALA A 22 10.39 6.41 9.85
C ALA A 22 9.93 6.13 11.29
N GLU A 23 8.75 5.50 11.48
CA GLU A 23 8.22 5.14 12.80
C GLU A 23 9.08 4.07 13.49
N ALA A 24 9.50 3.04 12.76
CA ALA A 24 10.31 1.96 13.33
C ALA A 24 11.81 2.29 13.43
N GLY A 25 12.26 3.39 12.82
CA GLY A 25 13.68 3.76 12.74
C GLY A 25 14.55 2.72 12.03
N CYS A 26 13.95 1.82 11.25
CA CYS A 26 14.65 0.77 10.52
C CYS A 26 13.96 0.47 9.18
N ASN A 27 14.75 -0.01 8.22
CA ASN A 27 14.25 -0.32 6.88
C ASN A 27 13.31 -1.53 6.94
N PHE A 28 12.13 -1.42 6.33
CA PHE A 28 11.15 -2.48 6.36
C PHE A 28 11.43 -3.47 5.23
N GLY A 29 11.73 -4.71 5.62
CA GLY A 29 11.68 -5.82 4.68
C GLY A 29 10.26 -5.99 4.13
N SER A 30 10.15 -6.41 2.87
CA SER A 30 8.85 -6.51 2.15
C SER A 30 7.78 -7.29 2.90
N LYS A 31 8.17 -8.29 3.69
CA LYS A 31 7.25 -9.07 4.54
C LYS A 31 6.63 -8.22 5.65
N ARG A 32 7.45 -7.56 6.48
CA ARG A 32 6.95 -6.72 7.57
C ARG A 32 6.13 -5.54 7.06
N LEU A 33 6.50 -4.99 5.90
CA LEU A 33 5.77 -3.89 5.27
C LEU A 33 4.34 -4.33 4.95
N VAL A 34 4.20 -5.49 4.30
CA VAL A 34 2.92 -6.08 3.95
C VAL A 34 2.12 -6.47 5.20
N GLU A 35 2.75 -7.03 6.23
CA GLU A 35 2.08 -7.39 7.48
C GLU A 35 1.51 -6.16 8.20
N ARG A 36 2.31 -5.09 8.36
CA ARG A 36 1.83 -3.84 8.98
C ARG A 36 0.77 -3.16 8.13
N ALA A 37 1.01 -3.04 6.83
CA ALA A 37 0.03 -2.47 5.91
C ALA A 37 -1.27 -3.28 5.89
N ALA A 38 -1.22 -4.61 6.03
CA ALA A 38 -2.42 -5.45 6.10
C ALA A 38 -3.23 -5.20 7.37
N ASP A 39 -2.58 -4.91 8.49
CA ASP A 39 -3.26 -4.56 9.74
C ASP A 39 -3.94 -3.19 9.61
N ASP A 40 -3.19 -2.16 9.21
CA ASP A 40 -3.71 -0.81 8.97
C ASP A 40 -4.84 -0.82 7.93
N TRP A 41 -4.71 -1.61 6.86
CA TRP A 41 -5.74 -1.76 5.83
C TRP A 41 -7.03 -2.39 6.35
N LYS A 42 -6.95 -3.35 7.28
CA LYS A 42 -8.13 -3.95 7.92
C LYS A 42 -8.81 -2.98 8.89
N GLN A 43 -8.04 -2.09 9.52
CA GLN A 43 -8.57 -1.06 10.41
C GLN A 43 -9.18 0.12 9.64
N MET A 44 -8.72 0.37 8.40
CA MET A 44 -9.28 1.40 7.53
C MET A 44 -10.71 1.11 7.10
N SER A 45 -11.49 2.19 6.99
CA SER A 45 -12.88 2.11 6.53
C SER A 45 -12.97 1.71 5.06
N HIS A 46 -14.12 1.16 4.64
CA HIS A 46 -14.35 0.78 3.24
C HIS A 46 -14.09 1.95 2.27
N THR A 47 -14.51 3.16 2.63
CA THR A 47 -14.30 4.38 1.85
C THR A 47 -12.83 4.68 1.63
N GLU A 48 -11.99 4.52 2.66
CA GLU A 48 -10.56 4.75 2.54
C GLU A 48 -9.90 3.66 1.68
N GLN A 49 -10.28 2.40 1.88
CA GLN A 49 -9.81 1.31 1.03
C GLN A 49 -10.18 1.53 -0.44
N GLU A 50 -11.39 2.00 -0.73
CA GLU A 50 -11.83 2.37 -2.07
C GLU A 50 -11.06 3.55 -2.65
N HIS A 51 -10.74 4.57 -1.83
CA HIS A 51 -9.88 5.67 -2.25
C HIS A 51 -8.52 5.15 -2.75
N TRP A 52 -7.85 4.27 -2.01
CA TRP A 52 -6.56 3.69 -2.43
C TRP A 52 -6.68 2.75 -3.63
N LYS A 53 -7.77 1.99 -3.75
CA LYS A 53 -8.06 1.19 -4.96
C LYS A 53 -8.24 2.08 -6.19
N THR A 54 -8.97 3.18 -6.04
CA THR A 54 -9.23 4.15 -7.11
C THR A 54 -7.95 4.88 -7.49
N GLU A 55 -7.18 5.35 -6.51
CA GLU A 55 -5.90 6.02 -6.74
C GLU A 55 -4.90 5.09 -7.44
N SER A 56 -4.79 3.83 -6.98
CA SER A 56 -3.94 2.83 -7.63
C SER A 56 -4.35 2.56 -9.08
N LYS A 57 -5.65 2.59 -9.39
CA LYS A 57 -6.15 2.42 -10.75
C LYS A 57 -5.79 3.64 -11.59
N ARG A 58 -6.06 4.85 -11.10
CA ARG A 58 -5.71 6.11 -11.76
C ARG A 58 -4.23 6.17 -12.12
N ARG A 59 -3.35 5.82 -11.17
CA ARG A 59 -1.89 5.77 -11.39
C ARG A 59 -1.45 4.72 -12.40
N GLN A 60 -2.19 3.62 -12.55
CA GLN A 60 -1.92 2.63 -13.60
C GLN A 60 -2.37 3.11 -14.98
N GLU A 61 -3.41 3.95 -15.05
CA GLU A 61 -3.88 4.55 -16.29
C GLU A 61 -2.99 5.73 -16.73
N GLU A 62 -2.30 6.40 -15.79
CA GLU A 62 -1.33 7.47 -16.06
C GLU A 62 0.08 6.97 -16.47
N GLN A 63 0.32 5.64 -16.54
CA GLN A 63 1.63 5.02 -16.81
C GLN A 63 1.64 4.16 -18.08
#